data_AF-A0A4W6D1C0-F1
#
_entry.id   AF-A0A4W6D1C0-F1
#
_cell.length_a   1.000
_cell.length_b   1.000
_cell.length_c   1.000
_cell.angle_alpha   90.00
_cell.angle_beta   90.00
_cell.angle_gamma   90.00
#
_symmetry.space_group_name_H-M   'P 1'
#
loop_
_entity.id
_entity.type
_entity.pdbx_description
1 polymer ?
#
loop_
_entity_poly.entity_id
_entity_poly.type
_entity_poly.pdbx_seq_one_letter_code
_entity_poly.pdbx_strand_id
1 'polypeptide(L)'
;MKIMERDAEDRRIKRIAKEKKATAFKDKGNEAYAQEDYETAVRYYSDGLAELRDMQPLYTNRAQAYIKLGRYSEAISDCEWALKCNERCTKAYVHMGKAYLELKKYNEANCFEKILEIEPARVKMVKEYLTRVDLEEEREHQERNARKEFDNGEGKATAVPRLLEKLSRPGQMPLFYCGGLEILLQAVTDCECSSGRGFAQLSFSSNLLVPTLSSITCFTAPPIT
;
A
#
# COMPACT_ATOMS: atom_id res chain seq x y z
N MET A 1 -27.24 -41.44 -28.52
CA MET A 1 -27.52 -39.99 -28.53
C MET A 1 -28.15 -39.52 -27.20
N LYS A 2 -29.33 -40.02 -26.80
CA LYS A 2 -30.03 -39.61 -25.55
C LYS A 2 -29.26 -39.75 -24.22
N ILE A 3 -28.33 -40.71 -24.09
CA ILE A 3 -27.53 -40.89 -22.87
C ILE A 3 -26.48 -39.79 -22.72
N MET A 4 -25.81 -39.40 -23.82
CA MET A 4 -24.81 -38.33 -23.81
C MET A 4 -25.46 -36.96 -23.55
N GLU A 5 -26.66 -36.73 -24.08
CA GLU A 5 -27.44 -35.52 -23.82
C GLU A 5 -27.84 -35.40 -22.34
N ARG A 6 -28.26 -36.50 -21.72
CA ARG A 6 -28.58 -36.53 -20.27
C ARG A 6 -27.36 -36.23 -19.41
N ASP A 7 -26.21 -36.84 -19.69
CA ASP A 7 -24.97 -36.59 -18.96
C ASP A 7 -24.45 -35.15 -19.16
N ALA A 8 -24.63 -34.57 -20.35
CA ALA A 8 -24.33 -33.15 -20.58
C ALA A 8 -25.24 -32.23 -19.75
N GLU A 9 -26.54 -32.52 -19.69
CA GLU A 9 -27.48 -31.73 -18.89
C GLU A 9 -27.23 -31.88 -17.37
N ASP A 10 -26.93 -33.08 -16.89
CA ASP A 10 -26.61 -33.32 -15.48
C ASP A 10 -25.34 -32.55 -15.06
N ARG A 11 -24.32 -32.48 -15.91
CA ARG A 11 -23.12 -31.67 -15.69
C ARG A 11 -23.43 -30.18 -15.66
N ARG A 12 -24.29 -29.72 -16.58
CA ARG A 12 -24.75 -28.32 -16.63
C ARG A 12 -25.51 -27.93 -15.36
N ILE A 13 -26.47 -28.76 -14.91
CA ILE A 13 -27.23 -28.53 -13.68
C ILE A 13 -26.31 -28.47 -12.46
N LYS A 14 -25.35 -29.40 -12.36
CA LYS A 14 -24.34 -29.38 -11.28
C LYS A 14 -23.49 -28.10 -11.30
N ARG A 15 -23.08 -27.64 -12.49
CA ARG A 15 -22.33 -26.39 -12.63
C ARG A 15 -23.16 -25.19 -12.19
N ILE A 16 -24.41 -25.08 -12.62
CA ILE A 16 -25.32 -24.00 -12.20
C ILE A 16 -25.50 -23.99 -10.67
N ALA A 17 -25.63 -25.17 -10.05
CA ALA A 17 -25.72 -25.28 -8.60
C ALA A 17 -24.45 -24.78 -7.89
N LYS A 18 -23.27 -25.13 -8.41
CA LYS A 18 -21.97 -24.63 -7.90
C LYS A 18 -21.82 -23.12 -8.09
N GLU A 19 -22.18 -22.59 -9.26
CA GLU A 19 -22.18 -21.16 -9.55
C GLU A 19 -23.07 -20.39 -8.58
N LYS A 20 -24.27 -20.91 -8.28
CA LYS A 20 -25.18 -20.32 -7.29
C LYS A 20 -24.58 -20.31 -5.88
N LYS A 21 -23.95 -21.41 -5.46
CA LYS A 21 -23.26 -21.48 -4.15
C LYS A 21 -22.09 -20.51 -4.07
N ALA A 22 -21.22 -20.50 -5.08
CA ALA A 22 -20.08 -19.59 -5.17
C ALA A 22 -20.52 -18.12 -5.16
N THR A 23 -21.62 -17.81 -5.84
CA THR A 23 -22.23 -16.46 -5.82
C THR A 23 -22.74 -16.09 -4.42
N ALA A 24 -23.39 -17.00 -3.71
CA ALA A 24 -23.84 -16.75 -2.34
C ALA A 24 -22.67 -16.48 -1.38
N PHE A 25 -21.56 -17.22 -1.52
CA PHE A 25 -20.33 -16.96 -0.78
C PHE A 25 -19.70 -15.62 -1.14
N LYS A 26 -19.65 -15.28 -2.44
CA LYS A 26 -19.20 -13.96 -2.91
C LYS A 26 -20.02 -12.83 -2.27
N ASP A 27 -21.34 -12.96 -2.22
CA ASP A 27 -22.21 -11.93 -1.64
C ASP A 27 -22.02 -11.81 -0.12
N LYS A 28 -21.85 -12.92 0.61
CA LYS A 28 -21.45 -12.90 2.03
C LYS A 28 -20.08 -12.26 2.26
N GLY A 29 -19.12 -12.55 1.39
CA GLY A 29 -17.81 -11.92 1.41
C GLY A 29 -17.87 -10.42 1.17
N ASN A 30 -18.73 -9.97 0.26
CA ASN A 30 -18.97 -8.55 0.00
C ASN A 30 -19.60 -7.85 1.21
N GLU A 31 -20.55 -8.51 1.90
CA GLU A 31 -21.16 -8.00 3.12
C GLU A 31 -20.11 -7.84 4.24
N ALA A 32 -19.31 -8.88 4.50
CA ALA A 32 -18.22 -8.79 5.48
C ALA A 32 -17.19 -7.70 5.11
N TYR A 33 -16.85 -7.58 3.82
CA TYR A 33 -15.97 -6.52 3.34
C TYR A 33 -16.55 -5.12 3.58
N ALA A 34 -17.86 -4.94 3.39
CA ALA A 34 -18.55 -3.67 3.65
C ALA A 34 -18.56 -3.32 5.15
N GLN A 35 -18.52 -4.33 6.02
CA GLN A 35 -18.37 -4.19 7.47
C GLN A 35 -16.90 -4.02 7.91
N GLU A 36 -15.97 -3.90 6.96
CA GLU A 36 -14.52 -3.83 7.19
C GLU A 36 -13.91 -5.06 7.87
N ASP A 37 -14.66 -6.17 7.97
CA ASP A 37 -14.16 -7.47 8.41
C ASP A 37 -13.53 -8.21 7.22
N TYR A 38 -12.28 -7.83 6.93
CA TYR A 38 -11.56 -8.32 5.77
C TYR A 38 -11.12 -9.79 5.91
N GLU A 39 -10.79 -10.27 7.11
CA GLU A 39 -10.47 -11.68 7.36
C GLU A 39 -11.68 -12.59 7.05
N THR A 40 -12.87 -12.22 7.54
CA THR A 40 -14.09 -12.97 7.25
C THR A 40 -14.44 -12.89 5.77
N ALA A 41 -14.24 -11.74 5.13
CA ALA A 41 -14.42 -11.59 3.69
C ALA A 41 -13.52 -12.56 2.91
N VAL A 42 -12.22 -12.63 3.25
CA VAL A 42 -11.25 -13.57 2.67
C VAL A 42 -11.72 -15.01 2.81
N ARG A 43 -12.22 -15.39 4.00
CA ARG A 43 -12.73 -16.75 4.24
C ARG A 43 -13.90 -17.06 3.31
N TYR A 44 -14.91 -16.19 3.24
CA TYR A 44 -16.06 -16.42 2.36
C TYR A 44 -15.68 -16.45 0.88
N TYR A 45 -14.77 -15.59 0.42
CA TYR A 45 -14.30 -15.68 -0.97
C TYR A 45 -13.55 -16.99 -1.23
N SER A 46 -12.79 -17.49 -0.26
CA SER A 46 -12.08 -18.77 -0.36
C SER A 46 -13.04 -19.96 -0.41
N ASP A 47 -14.12 -19.93 0.39
CA ASP A 47 -15.19 -20.93 0.33
C ASP A 47 -15.89 -20.91 -1.04
N GLY A 48 -16.13 -19.72 -1.60
CA GLY A 48 -16.66 -19.58 -2.96
C GLY A 48 -15.73 -20.19 -4.01
N LEU A 49 -14.42 -20.01 -3.88
CA LEU A 49 -13.42 -20.57 -4.79
C LEU A 49 -13.27 -22.08 -4.64
N ALA A 50 -13.56 -22.64 -3.46
CA ALA A 50 -13.63 -24.09 -3.27
C ALA A 50 -14.79 -24.72 -4.05
N GLU A 51 -15.89 -24.01 -4.22
CA GLU A 51 -17.03 -24.44 -5.05
C GLU A 51 -16.75 -24.25 -6.55
N LEU A 52 -16.19 -23.09 -6.94
CA LEU A 52 -15.95 -22.73 -8.34
C LEU A 52 -14.63 -21.96 -8.51
N ARG A 53 -13.59 -22.65 -9.01
CA ARG A 53 -12.22 -22.10 -9.14
C ARG A 53 -12.01 -21.16 -10.33
N ASP A 54 -12.90 -21.15 -11.31
CA ASP A 54 -12.82 -20.34 -12.54
C ASP A 54 -13.65 -19.04 -12.45
N MET A 55 -14.07 -18.64 -11.23
CA MET A 55 -14.88 -17.44 -11.01
C MET A 55 -14.03 -16.20 -10.73
N GLN A 56 -13.66 -15.48 -11.79
CA GLN A 56 -12.82 -14.26 -11.73
C GLN A 56 -13.19 -13.26 -10.61
N PRO A 57 -14.47 -12.91 -10.37
CA PRO A 57 -14.82 -11.92 -9.34
C PRO A 57 -14.38 -12.30 -7.93
N LEU A 58 -14.36 -13.59 -7.59
CA LEU A 58 -13.94 -14.05 -6.27
C LEU A 58 -12.46 -13.76 -6.02
N TYR A 59 -11.60 -14.00 -7.01
CA TYR A 59 -10.18 -13.67 -6.90
C TYR A 59 -9.95 -12.17 -6.77
N THR A 60 -10.61 -11.33 -7.57
CA THR A 60 -10.42 -9.87 -7.47
C THR A 60 -10.90 -9.31 -6.15
N ASN A 61 -12.02 -9.82 -5.63
CA ASN A 61 -12.56 -9.34 -4.35
C ASN A 61 -11.70 -9.82 -3.17
N ARG A 62 -11.17 -11.05 -3.23
CA ARG A 62 -10.23 -11.56 -2.23
C ARG A 62 -8.89 -10.84 -2.27
N ALA A 63 -8.36 -10.54 -3.46
CA ALA A 63 -7.17 -9.71 -3.61
C ALA A 63 -7.37 -8.32 -2.99
N GLN A 64 -8.53 -7.69 -3.19
CA GLN A 64 -8.85 -6.41 -2.58
C GLN A 64 -8.87 -6.49 -1.04
N ALA A 65 -9.44 -7.56 -0.48
CA ALA A 65 -9.42 -7.81 0.96
C ALA A 65 -7.98 -8.04 1.48
N TYR A 66 -7.15 -8.80 0.75
CA TYR A 66 -5.74 -8.98 1.11
C TYR A 66 -4.95 -7.67 1.10
N ILE A 67 -5.19 -6.77 0.15
CA ILE A 67 -4.57 -5.43 0.15
C ILE A 67 -4.94 -4.68 1.43
N LYS A 68 -6.20 -4.75 1.87
CA LYS A 68 -6.64 -4.11 3.12
C LYS A 68 -5.99 -4.69 4.37
N LEU A 69 -5.61 -5.97 4.32
CA LEU A 69 -4.88 -6.67 5.38
C LEU A 69 -3.35 -6.50 5.29
N GLY A 70 -2.82 -5.75 4.31
CA GLY A 70 -1.38 -5.64 4.08
C GLY A 70 -0.73 -6.91 3.50
N ARG A 71 -1.53 -7.88 3.05
CA ARG A 71 -1.09 -9.18 2.51
C ARG A 71 -0.88 -9.11 1.00
N TYR A 72 0.07 -8.28 0.59
CA TYR A 72 0.25 -7.89 -0.81
C TYR A 72 0.69 -9.04 -1.74
N SER A 73 1.51 -9.97 -1.24
CA SER A 73 1.94 -11.17 -1.99
C SER A 73 0.76 -12.06 -2.40
N GLU A 74 -0.16 -12.32 -1.46
CA GLU A 74 -1.36 -13.10 -1.74
C GLU A 74 -2.32 -12.35 -2.67
N ALA A 75 -2.42 -11.02 -2.51
CA ALA A 75 -3.20 -10.20 -3.43
C ALA A 75 -2.70 -10.29 -4.88
N ILE A 76 -1.38 -10.24 -5.09
CA ILE A 76 -0.77 -10.40 -6.43
C ILE A 76 -1.10 -11.78 -7.00
N SER A 77 -0.91 -12.83 -6.20
CA SER A 77 -1.22 -14.22 -6.60
C SER A 77 -2.67 -14.37 -7.05
N ASP A 78 -3.62 -13.78 -6.31
CA ASP A 78 -5.03 -13.78 -6.68
C ASP A 78 -5.30 -12.95 -7.94
N CYS A 79 -4.62 -11.82 -8.14
CA CYS A 79 -4.75 -11.04 -9.37
C CYS A 79 -4.26 -11.83 -10.59
N GLU A 80 -3.16 -12.57 -10.49
CA GLU A 80 -2.67 -13.45 -11.56
C GLU A 80 -3.70 -14.54 -11.89
N TRP A 81 -4.33 -15.16 -10.88
CA TRP A 81 -5.41 -16.12 -11.10
C TRP A 81 -6.65 -15.49 -11.73
N ALA A 82 -7.01 -14.27 -11.32
CA ALA A 82 -8.09 -13.52 -11.96
C ALA A 82 -7.81 -13.26 -13.44
N LEU A 83 -6.57 -12.92 -13.80
CA LEU A 83 -6.14 -12.70 -15.18
C LEU A 83 -6.09 -13.99 -15.99
N LYS A 84 -5.75 -15.13 -15.40
CA LYS A 84 -5.89 -16.45 -16.04
C LYS A 84 -7.34 -16.80 -16.36
N CYS A 85 -8.29 -16.34 -15.54
CA CYS A 85 -9.72 -16.53 -15.80
C CYS A 85 -10.24 -15.53 -16.86
N ASN A 86 -9.76 -14.29 -16.81
CA ASN A 86 -10.09 -13.24 -17.78
C ASN A 86 -8.95 -12.23 -17.89
N GLU A 87 -8.20 -12.29 -18.98
CA GLU A 87 -7.05 -11.43 -19.25
C GLU A 87 -7.41 -9.94 -19.38
N ARG A 88 -8.68 -9.64 -19.66
CA ARG A 88 -9.22 -8.28 -19.79
C ARG A 88 -9.80 -7.73 -18.48
N CYS A 89 -9.45 -8.31 -17.34
CA CYS A 89 -9.94 -7.85 -16.05
C CYS A 89 -9.19 -6.60 -15.56
N THR A 90 -9.72 -5.41 -15.87
CA THR A 90 -9.18 -4.12 -15.41
C THR A 90 -9.00 -4.04 -13.89
N LYS A 91 -9.92 -4.62 -13.10
CA LYS A 91 -9.81 -4.62 -11.63
C LYS A 91 -8.59 -5.39 -11.13
N ALA A 92 -8.23 -6.51 -11.77
CA ALA A 92 -7.06 -7.29 -11.39
C ALA A 92 -5.78 -6.47 -11.59
N TYR A 93 -5.61 -5.79 -12.72
CA TYR A 93 -4.46 -4.89 -12.93
C TYR A 93 -4.41 -3.74 -11.91
N VAL A 94 -5.56 -3.16 -11.56
CA VAL A 94 -5.61 -2.10 -10.54
C VAL A 94 -5.16 -2.60 -9.17
N HIS A 95 -5.66 -3.76 -8.73
CA HIS A 95 -5.27 -4.34 -7.44
C HIS A 95 -3.82 -4.80 -7.43
N MET A 96 -3.35 -5.42 -8.52
CA MET A 96 -1.99 -5.88 -8.68
C MET A 96 -0.98 -4.73 -8.63
N GLY A 97 -1.22 -3.64 -9.38
CA GLY A 97 -0.35 -2.47 -9.36
C GLY A 97 -0.31 -1.78 -8.00
N LYS A 98 -1.44 -1.73 -7.27
CA LYS A 98 -1.47 -1.24 -5.89
C LYS A 98 -0.65 -2.12 -4.94
N ALA A 99 -0.76 -3.44 -5.06
CA ALA A 99 0.02 -4.36 -4.25
C ALA A 99 1.54 -4.25 -4.56
N TYR A 100 1.92 -4.05 -5.84
CA TYR A 100 3.31 -3.81 -6.21
C TYR A 100 3.87 -2.48 -5.66
N LEU A 101 3.07 -1.41 -5.70
CA LEU A 101 3.41 -0.13 -5.08
C LEU A 101 3.75 -0.27 -3.59
N GLU A 102 2.90 -0.96 -2.84
CA GLU A 102 3.10 -1.18 -1.40
C GLU A 102 4.33 -2.05 -1.11
N LEU A 103 4.69 -2.96 -2.02
CA LEU A 103 5.92 -3.75 -1.96
C LEU A 103 7.16 -3.01 -2.52
N LYS A 104 7.02 -1.73 -2.91
CA LYS A 104 8.08 -0.92 -3.54
C LYS A 104 8.67 -1.55 -4.80
N LYS A 105 7.85 -2.29 -5.53
CA LYS A 105 8.17 -2.92 -6.81
C LYS A 105 7.67 -2.03 -7.95
N TYR A 106 8.34 -0.90 -8.13
CA TYR A 106 7.87 0.16 -9.04
C TYR A 106 7.85 -0.27 -10.51
N ASN A 107 8.85 -1.04 -10.95
CA ASN A 107 8.91 -1.57 -12.33
C ASN A 107 7.71 -2.47 -12.64
N GLU A 108 7.33 -3.34 -11.72
CA GLU A 108 6.20 -4.25 -11.87
C GLU A 108 4.85 -3.52 -11.75
N ALA A 109 4.79 -2.40 -11.02
CA ALA A 109 3.61 -1.55 -10.93
C ALA A 109 3.21 -0.92 -12.29
N ASN A 110 4.08 -0.93 -13.30
CA ASN A 110 3.75 -0.53 -14.68
C ASN A 110 2.68 -1.42 -15.33
N CYS A 111 2.24 -2.50 -14.67
CA CYS A 111 1.06 -3.26 -15.09
C CYS A 111 -0.21 -2.41 -15.26
N PHE A 112 -0.27 -1.19 -14.69
CA PHE A 112 -1.36 -0.24 -14.97
C PHE A 112 -1.49 0.13 -16.46
N GLU A 113 -0.40 0.10 -17.24
CA GLU A 113 -0.43 0.40 -18.68
C GLU A 113 -1.31 -0.58 -19.46
N LYS A 114 -1.38 -1.84 -19.02
CA LYS A 114 -2.26 -2.86 -19.62
C LYS A 114 -3.74 -2.48 -19.58
N ILE A 115 -4.15 -1.62 -18.64
CA ILE A 115 -5.52 -1.10 -18.59
C ILE A 115 -5.84 -0.27 -19.84
N LEU A 116 -4.86 0.43 -20.42
CA LEU A 116 -5.07 1.25 -21.64
C LEU A 116 -5.25 0.40 -22.88
N GLU A 117 -4.63 -0.80 -22.92
CA GLU A 117 -4.84 -1.77 -23.99
C GLU A 117 -6.28 -2.33 -23.98
N ILE A 118 -6.90 -2.42 -22.79
CA ILE A 118 -8.25 -2.96 -22.59
C ILE A 118 -9.32 -1.87 -22.70
N GLU A 119 -9.12 -0.76 -21.99
CA GLU A 119 -10.06 0.36 -21.88
C GLU A 119 -9.33 1.70 -22.12
N PRO A 120 -9.13 2.11 -23.38
CA PRO A 120 -8.44 3.37 -23.73
C PRO A 120 -9.11 4.62 -23.16
N ALA A 121 -10.39 4.57 -22.78
CA ALA A 121 -11.08 5.70 -22.14
C ALA A 121 -10.56 6.01 -20.71
N ARG A 122 -9.84 5.09 -20.06
CA ARG A 122 -9.32 5.24 -18.69
C ARG A 122 -7.96 5.91 -18.60
N VAL A 123 -7.49 6.58 -19.66
CA VAL A 123 -6.18 7.28 -19.70
C VAL A 123 -5.94 8.16 -18.47
N LYS A 124 -6.94 8.92 -18.02
CA LYS A 124 -6.80 9.79 -16.84
C LYS A 124 -6.46 8.99 -15.57
N MET A 125 -7.20 7.90 -15.32
CA MET A 125 -6.98 7.04 -14.16
C MET A 125 -5.60 6.38 -14.20
N VAL A 126 -5.18 5.85 -15.35
CA VAL A 126 -3.88 5.19 -15.48
C VAL A 126 -2.75 6.18 -15.29
N LYS A 127 -2.85 7.38 -15.86
CA LYS A 127 -1.88 8.46 -15.63
C LYS A 127 -1.76 8.80 -14.14
N GLU A 128 -2.88 8.92 -13.42
CA GLU A 128 -2.86 9.16 -11.97
C GLU A 128 -2.14 8.05 -11.19
N TYR A 129 -2.29 6.79 -11.59
CA TYR A 129 -1.56 5.67 -10.98
C TYR A 129 -0.07 5.71 -11.30
N LEU A 130 0.31 5.90 -12.57
CA LEU A 130 1.72 5.94 -12.99
C LEU A 130 2.45 7.13 -12.35
N THR A 131 1.83 8.32 -12.33
CA THR A 131 2.39 9.47 -11.61
C THR A 131 2.61 9.17 -10.13
N ARG A 132 1.74 8.38 -9.48
CA ARG A 132 1.95 7.95 -8.10
C ARG A 132 3.14 6.99 -7.97
N VAL A 133 3.32 6.07 -8.93
CA VAL A 133 4.49 5.18 -8.97
C VAL A 133 5.78 6.00 -9.06
N ASP A 134 5.85 6.94 -10.01
CA ASP A 134 7.02 7.80 -10.21
C ASP A 134 7.34 8.63 -8.94
N LEU A 135 6.30 9.18 -8.30
CA LEU A 135 6.47 9.97 -7.07
C LEU A 135 6.96 9.13 -5.88
N GLU A 136 6.46 7.90 -5.71
CA GLU A 136 6.92 7.01 -4.63
C GLU A 136 8.32 6.45 -4.90
N GLU A 137 8.66 6.17 -6.16
CA GLU A 137 10.03 5.77 -6.54
C GLU A 137 11.03 6.90 -6.28
N GLU A 138 10.69 8.12 -6.71
CA GLU A 138 11.54 9.30 -6.47
C GLU A 138 11.65 9.59 -4.96
N ARG A 139 10.56 9.45 -4.20
CA ARG A 139 10.59 9.54 -2.74
C ARG A 139 11.61 8.56 -2.14
N GLU A 140 11.56 7.30 -2.54
CA GLU A 140 12.49 6.29 -2.02
C GLU A 140 13.93 6.58 -2.44
N HIS A 141 14.14 7.01 -3.69
CA HIS A 141 15.45 7.38 -4.22
C HIS A 141 16.07 8.54 -3.40
N GLN A 142 15.29 9.59 -3.16
CA GLN A 142 15.71 10.74 -2.38
C GLN A 142 16.03 10.35 -0.92
N GLU A 143 15.17 9.56 -0.27
CA GLU A 143 15.43 9.07 1.09
C GLU A 143 16.71 8.23 1.16
N ARG A 144 16.93 7.35 0.19
CA ARG A 144 18.14 6.53 0.10
C ARG A 144 19.40 7.37 -0.10
N ASN A 145 19.33 8.43 -0.92
CA ASN A 145 20.45 9.33 -1.15
C ASN A 145 20.77 10.16 0.11
N ALA A 146 19.75 10.73 0.76
CA ALA A 146 19.94 11.45 2.02
C ALA A 146 20.57 10.55 3.10
N ARG A 147 20.15 9.29 3.18
CA ARG A 147 20.75 8.34 4.13
C ARG A 147 22.23 8.11 3.86
N LYS A 148 22.62 7.95 2.59
CA LYS A 148 24.04 7.81 2.20
C LYS A 148 24.85 9.06 2.52
N GLU A 149 24.33 10.25 2.23
CA GLU A 149 25.00 11.52 2.56
C GLU A 149 25.22 11.66 4.08
N PHE A 150 24.22 11.26 4.88
CA PHE A 150 24.33 11.23 6.34
C PHE A 150 25.40 10.24 6.83
N ASP A 151 25.34 8.99 6.36
CA ASP A 151 26.28 7.93 6.77
C ASP A 151 27.73 8.27 6.37
N ASN A 152 27.94 9.02 5.29
CA ASN A 152 29.26 9.48 4.82
C ASN A 152 29.86 10.63 5.63
N GLY A 153 29.14 11.19 6.61
CA GLY A 153 29.70 12.20 7.54
C GLY A 153 29.85 13.60 6.97
N GLU A 154 29.17 13.94 5.87
CA GLU A 154 29.13 15.32 5.34
C GLU A 154 28.34 16.30 6.26
N GLY A 155 27.77 15.79 7.35
CA GLY A 155 26.68 16.38 8.11
C GLY A 155 27.02 17.37 9.24
N LYS A 156 27.87 18.39 9.05
CA LYS A 156 27.98 19.46 10.08
C LYS A 156 27.76 20.91 9.64
N ALA A 157 27.71 21.26 8.35
CA ALA A 157 27.65 22.68 7.97
C ALA A 157 26.63 23.06 6.88
N THR A 158 26.12 22.12 6.08
CA THR A 158 25.33 22.45 4.87
C THR A 158 23.96 21.77 4.80
N ALA A 159 23.65 20.81 5.68
CA ALA A 159 22.42 20.02 5.58
C ALA A 159 21.15 20.82 5.91
N VAL A 160 21.13 21.56 7.03
CA VAL A 160 19.93 22.30 7.46
C VAL A 160 19.58 23.47 6.52
N PRO A 161 20.53 24.34 6.09
CA PRO A 161 20.20 25.42 5.16
C PRO A 161 19.73 24.91 3.79
N ARG A 162 20.36 23.86 3.25
CA ARG A 162 19.93 23.24 1.97
C ARG A 162 18.56 22.59 2.09
N LEU A 163 18.26 21.95 3.22
CA LEU A 163 16.95 21.36 3.47
C LEU A 163 15.88 22.45 3.55
N LEU A 164 16.14 23.53 4.29
CA LEU A 164 15.26 24.70 4.38
C LEU A 164 15.08 25.39 3.02
N GLU A 165 16.12 25.50 2.20
CA GLU A 165 16.04 26.03 0.84
C GLU A 165 15.13 25.15 -0.04
N LYS A 166 15.27 23.82 0.03
CA LYS A 166 14.39 22.87 -0.68
C LYS A 166 12.94 22.97 -0.19
N LEU A 167 12.72 23.08 1.13
CA LEU A 167 11.40 23.27 1.75
C LEU A 167 10.75 24.61 1.39
N SER A 168 11.55 25.64 1.11
CA SER A 168 11.07 26.98 0.76
C SER A 168 10.56 27.09 -0.70
N ARG A 169 10.77 26.07 -1.54
CA ARG A 169 10.35 26.07 -2.95
C ARG A 169 8.87 25.68 -3.06
N PRO A 170 7.96 26.60 -3.45
CA PRO A 170 6.54 26.29 -3.59
C PRO A 170 6.32 25.25 -4.71
N GLY A 171 5.54 24.20 -4.42
CA GLY A 171 5.19 23.15 -5.39
C GLY A 171 6.17 21.98 -5.47
N GLN A 172 7.35 22.05 -4.83
CA GLN A 172 8.18 20.87 -4.57
C GLN A 172 7.81 20.33 -3.19
N MET A 173 7.19 19.16 -3.13
CA MET A 173 7.00 18.44 -1.87
C MET A 173 8.35 17.80 -1.51
N PRO A 174 9.05 18.23 -0.45
CA PRO A 174 10.27 17.56 -0.03
C PRO A 174 9.87 16.24 0.64
N LEU A 175 10.14 15.14 -0.06
CA LEU A 175 9.72 13.79 0.32
C LEU A 175 10.64 13.14 1.38
N PHE A 176 11.62 13.91 1.90
CA PHE A 176 12.62 13.52 2.90
C PHE A 176 12.04 13.55 4.31
N TYR A 177 11.36 12.49 4.72
CA TYR A 177 10.71 12.45 6.03
C TYR A 177 11.57 11.84 7.15
N CYS A 178 12.64 11.09 6.88
CA CYS A 178 13.43 10.52 7.98
C CYS A 178 14.78 11.21 8.17
N GLY A 179 15.63 11.28 7.14
CA GLY A 179 16.96 11.89 7.27
C GLY A 179 16.94 13.40 7.64
N GLY A 180 16.01 14.16 7.05
CA GLY A 180 15.90 15.61 7.30
C GLY A 180 15.38 15.95 8.70
N LEU A 181 14.39 15.19 9.20
CA LEU A 181 13.82 15.38 10.53
C LEU A 181 14.75 14.89 11.64
N GLU A 182 15.51 13.80 11.42
CA GLU A 182 16.56 13.35 12.36
C GLU A 182 17.68 14.39 12.48
N ILE A 183 18.11 14.99 11.37
CA ILE A 183 19.12 16.07 11.39
C ILE A 183 18.57 17.32 12.08
N LEU A 184 17.32 17.70 11.80
CA LEU A 184 16.67 18.81 12.50
C LEU A 184 16.55 18.52 14.01
N LEU A 185 16.18 17.30 14.39
CA LEU A 185 16.11 16.89 15.79
C LEU A 185 17.49 16.98 16.44
N GLN A 186 18.54 16.44 15.81
CA GLN A 186 19.90 16.50 16.32
C GLN A 186 20.40 17.94 16.49
N ALA A 187 20.16 18.80 15.49
CA ALA A 187 20.53 20.20 15.54
C ALA A 187 19.80 20.95 16.67
N VAL A 188 18.51 20.66 16.89
CA VAL A 188 17.75 21.21 18.02
C VAL A 188 18.28 20.70 19.36
N THR A 189 18.56 19.40 19.50
CA THR A 189 19.12 18.84 20.75
C THR A 189 20.51 19.36 21.06
N ASP A 190 21.36 19.60 20.05
CA ASP A 190 22.69 20.19 20.23
C ASP A 190 22.61 21.67 20.67
N CYS A 191 21.56 22.41 20.24
CA CYS A 191 21.29 23.78 20.69
C CYS A 191 20.76 23.85 22.13
N GLU A 192 19.97 22.86 22.56
CA GLU A 192 19.49 22.78 23.96
C GLU A 192 20.63 22.42 24.92
N CYS A 193 21.55 21.54 24.51
CA CYS A 193 22.74 21.18 25.30
C CYS A 193 23.71 22.36 25.53
N SER A 194 23.82 23.30 24.58
CA SER A 194 24.68 24.49 24.72
C SER A 194 24.04 25.63 25.53
N SER A 195 22.74 25.55 25.82
CA SER A 195 21.99 26.59 26.55
C SER A 195 21.54 26.19 27.96
N GLY A 196 21.93 25.00 28.43
CA GLY A 196 21.78 24.58 29.83
C GLY A 196 20.33 24.38 30.30
N ARG A 197 19.38 24.11 29.39
CA ARG A 197 17.98 23.80 29.73
C ARG A 197 17.69 22.33 29.45
N GLY A 198 16.96 21.71 30.38
CA GLY A 198 16.90 20.26 30.61
C GLY A 198 16.40 19.39 29.44
N PHE A 199 16.79 18.12 29.49
CA PHE A 199 16.49 17.07 28.51
C PHE A 199 14.98 16.88 28.30
N ALA A 200 14.51 17.00 27.05
CA ALA A 200 13.23 16.49 26.61
C ALA A 200 13.41 15.08 26.04
N GLN A 201 12.95 14.05 26.76
CA GLN A 201 12.99 12.67 26.29
C GLN A 201 11.70 12.38 25.49
N LEU A 202 11.83 12.29 24.16
CA LEU A 202 10.71 11.91 23.28
C LEU A 202 10.61 10.39 23.20
N SER A 203 9.56 9.81 23.77
CA SER A 203 9.23 8.39 23.59
C SER A 203 8.43 8.20 22.30
N PHE A 204 9.00 7.51 21.32
CA PHE A 204 8.28 7.11 20.11
C PHE A 204 7.52 5.80 20.37
N SER A 205 6.18 5.86 20.34
CA SER A 205 5.34 4.66 20.25
C SER A 205 5.30 4.17 18.81
N SER A 206 5.77 2.95 18.56
CA SER A 206 6.00 2.33 17.24
C SER A 206 4.75 2.05 16.37
N ASN A 207 3.58 2.62 16.69
CA ASN A 207 2.30 2.18 16.10
C ASN A 207 1.44 3.25 15.41
N LEU A 208 1.95 4.44 15.10
CA LEU A 208 1.19 5.42 14.30
C LEU A 208 2.02 6.05 13.20
N LEU A 209 1.44 6.05 11.99
CA LEU A 209 1.97 6.60 10.74
C LEU A 209 2.09 8.15 10.73
N VAL A 210 1.79 8.81 11.85
CA VAL A 210 1.92 10.25 12.04
C VAL A 210 2.30 10.51 13.51
N PRO A 211 3.47 11.09 13.82
CA PRO A 211 3.76 11.52 15.18
C PRO A 211 2.88 12.73 15.51
N THR A 212 2.00 12.58 16.49
CA THR A 212 1.30 13.72 17.11
C THR A 212 2.15 14.23 18.27
N LEU A 213 2.52 15.52 18.24
CA LEU A 213 3.17 16.24 19.33
C LEU A 213 2.20 16.38 20.50
N SER A 214 1.99 15.30 21.25
CA SER A 214 1.23 15.34 22.50
C SER A 214 2.21 15.56 23.67
N SER A 215 2.32 16.83 24.03
CA SER A 215 2.83 17.33 25.33
C SER A 215 4.34 17.23 25.57
N ILE A 216 5.03 18.35 25.31
CA ILE A 216 6.35 18.65 25.86
C ILE A 216 6.16 18.98 27.36
N THR A 217 6.69 18.15 28.25
CA THR A 217 6.78 18.49 29.69
C THR A 217 8.21 18.87 30.01
N CYS A 218 8.43 20.16 30.34
CA CYS A 218 9.74 20.66 30.77
C CYS A 218 9.94 20.39 32.26
N PHE A 219 10.94 19.59 32.64
CA PHE A 219 11.42 19.53 34.02
C PHE A 219 12.58 20.53 34.20
N THR A 220 12.42 21.47 35.13
CA THR A 220 13.51 22.35 35.56
C THR A 220 14.31 21.65 36.66
N ALA A 221 15.62 21.45 36.45
CA ALA A 221 16.51 20.96 37.48
C ALA A 221 16.74 22.05 38.55
N PRO A 222 16.84 21.70 39.85
CA PRO A 222 17.09 22.68 40.90
C PRO A 222 18.56 23.17 40.87
N PRO A 223 18.82 24.42 41.31
CA PRO A 223 20.16 25.00 41.25
C PRO A 223 21.09 24.34 42.26
N ILE A 224 22.32 24.06 41.82
CA ILE A 224 23.41 23.52 42.65
C ILE A 224 24.01 24.70 43.44
N THR A 225 24.15 24.53 44.76
CA THR A 225 24.82 25.47 45.69
C THR A 225 26.29 25.09 45.87
#